data_AF-A0A9E0YL37-F1
#
_entry.id   AF-A0A9E0YL37-F1
#
_cell.length_a   1.000
_cell.length_b   1.000
_cell.length_c   1.000
_cell.angle_alpha   90.00
_cell.angle_beta   90.00
_cell.angle_gamma   90.00
#
_symmetry.space_group_name_H-M   'P 1'
#
loop_
_entity.id
_entity.type
_entity.pdbx_description
1 polymer ?
#
loop_
_entity_poly.entity_id
_entity_poly.type
_entity_poly.pdbx_seq_one_letter_code
_entity_poly.pdbx_strand_id
1 'polypeptide(L)'
;MNSKTNKVNNGPALEDRVRVIKDLELRDPAMNIGLEEAIVEAVSGGNSIPTIRFWRNGHSAIIGRSQEAEVEIDIPNCRAAEIPVIRRPTGGGAVLHHPSSLNYSIYLPEAPLTSVEKESIEMTKPVSSAVSEFGLDTRVLSNGLFVGSTKIGGTAQSRREGLLHHGTLLVHGDDIIKEMASFLRAGHDNYGEAVTRVSSKPDPVSNLDSLVKGRVRTPELVQDMTRKIADALGRRPVEGHITTEEWEVASYLARAKYSSPAWNFRFNGKTCKRELETGNGGTT
;
A
#
# COMPACT_ATOMS: atom_id res chain seq x y z
N MET A 1 61.00 13.74 8.11
CA MET A 1 59.90 14.03 7.15
C MET A 1 58.71 13.18 7.57
N ASN A 2 57.75 13.77 8.29
CA ASN A 2 56.52 13.09 8.70
C ASN A 2 55.51 13.13 7.56
N SER A 3 55.24 11.99 6.92
CA SER A 3 54.09 11.86 6.02
C SER A 3 52.83 11.65 6.87
N LYS A 4 52.08 12.74 7.08
CA LYS A 4 50.68 12.65 7.51
C LYS A 4 49.89 12.06 6.33
N THR A 5 49.49 10.80 6.43
CA THR A 5 48.50 10.21 5.55
C THR A 5 47.15 10.87 5.83
N ASN A 6 46.71 11.69 4.87
CA ASN A 6 45.35 12.22 4.83
C ASN A 6 44.37 11.04 4.79
N LYS A 7 43.60 10.83 5.87
CA LYS A 7 42.38 10.05 5.81
C LYS A 7 41.40 10.80 4.91
N VAL A 8 41.23 10.32 3.69
CA VAL A 8 40.14 10.72 2.82
C VAL A 8 38.85 10.34 3.55
N ASN A 9 38.05 11.35 3.88
CA ASN A 9 36.76 11.20 4.53
C ASN A 9 35.79 10.68 3.45
N ASN A 10 35.85 9.37 3.19
CA ASN A 10 34.88 8.71 2.33
C ASN A 10 33.53 8.85 3.00
N GLY A 11 32.59 9.51 2.32
CA GLY A 11 31.20 9.53 2.77
C GLY A 11 30.71 8.10 3.06
N PRO A 12 29.76 7.94 3.98
CA PRO A 12 29.27 6.64 4.43
C PRO A 12 28.87 5.73 3.26
N ALA A 13 29.13 4.44 3.43
CA ALA A 13 28.99 3.46 2.37
C ALA A 13 27.53 3.39 1.86
N LEU A 14 27.34 2.93 0.61
CA LEU A 14 26.00 2.74 0.02
C LEU A 14 25.10 1.88 0.91
N GLU A 15 25.70 0.92 1.62
CA GLU A 15 25.05 0.02 2.57
C GLU A 15 24.48 0.71 3.82
N ASP A 16 24.90 1.94 4.15
CA ASP A 16 24.41 2.69 5.32
C ASP A 16 23.23 3.62 5.00
N ARG A 17 22.76 3.65 3.75
CA ARG A 17 21.75 4.60 3.29
C ARG A 17 20.39 3.96 3.03
N VAL A 18 19.35 4.78 3.15
CA VAL A 18 18.00 4.50 2.67
C VAL A 18 17.53 5.68 1.82
N ARG A 19 17.11 5.42 0.58
CA ARG A 19 16.58 6.44 -0.33
C ARG A 19 15.17 6.83 0.11
N VAL A 20 14.85 8.12 0.11
CA VAL A 20 13.53 8.64 0.49
C VAL A 20 12.93 9.38 -0.69
N ILE A 21 11.77 8.90 -1.16
CA ILE A 21 11.01 9.48 -2.27
C ILE A 21 9.71 10.08 -1.71
N LYS A 22 9.48 11.37 -1.96
CA LYS A 22 8.24 12.07 -1.61
C LYS A 22 7.41 12.32 -2.88
N ASP A 23 6.65 11.32 -3.29
CA ASP A 23 5.82 11.36 -4.51
C ASP A 23 4.35 11.66 -4.17
N LEU A 24 4.10 12.82 -3.55
CA LEU A 24 2.82 13.19 -2.94
C LEU A 24 1.78 13.77 -3.93
N GLU A 25 2.13 13.84 -5.21
CA GLU A 25 1.19 14.17 -6.28
C GLU A 25 0.17 13.05 -6.47
N LEU A 26 -1.07 13.41 -6.84
CA LEU A 26 -2.04 12.40 -7.22
C LEU A 26 -1.64 11.82 -8.57
N ARG A 27 -1.47 10.50 -8.61
CA ARG A 27 -1.19 9.78 -9.86
C ARG A 27 -2.28 8.78 -10.18
N ASP A 28 -2.25 8.33 -11.43
CA ASP A 28 -3.00 7.18 -11.87
C ASP A 28 -2.71 5.98 -10.94
N PRO A 29 -3.76 5.34 -10.37
CA PRO A 29 -3.59 4.24 -9.45
C PRO A 29 -2.84 3.03 -10.04
N ALA A 30 -2.97 2.75 -11.34
CA ALA A 30 -2.25 1.63 -11.97
C ALA A 30 -0.75 1.94 -12.07
N MET A 31 -0.39 3.19 -12.36
CA MET A 31 0.99 3.66 -12.33
C MET A 31 1.61 3.53 -10.94
N ASN A 32 0.90 3.98 -9.90
CA ASN A 32 1.44 3.93 -8.54
C ASN A 32 1.67 2.50 -8.03
N ILE A 33 0.76 1.58 -8.34
CA ILE A 33 0.95 0.16 -8.03
C ILE A 33 2.05 -0.47 -8.90
N GLY A 34 2.20 -0.04 -10.16
CA GLY A 34 3.33 -0.40 -11.01
C GLY A 34 4.67 0.03 -10.42
N LEU A 35 4.75 1.23 -9.86
CA LEU A 35 5.94 1.74 -9.17
C LEU A 35 6.28 0.94 -7.91
N GLU A 36 5.30 0.40 -7.20
CA GLU A 36 5.60 -0.47 -6.05
C GLU A 36 6.33 -1.76 -6.48
N GLU A 37 5.91 -2.37 -7.58
CA GLU A 37 6.57 -3.57 -8.10
C GLU A 37 7.93 -3.23 -8.74
N ALA A 38 8.01 -2.17 -9.53
CA ALA A 38 9.26 -1.74 -10.16
C ALA A 38 10.36 -1.39 -9.13
N ILE A 39 10.02 -0.67 -8.06
CA ILE A 39 11.00 -0.28 -7.03
C ILE A 39 11.44 -1.48 -6.21
N VAL A 40 10.55 -2.41 -5.84
CA VAL A 40 10.98 -3.61 -5.09
C VAL A 40 11.89 -4.49 -5.94
N GLU A 41 11.60 -4.64 -7.24
CA GLU A 41 12.46 -5.36 -8.19
C GLU A 41 13.84 -4.71 -8.33
N ALA A 42 13.90 -3.39 -8.45
CA ALA A 42 15.16 -2.65 -8.52
C ALA A 42 15.98 -2.80 -7.23
N VAL A 43 15.33 -2.76 -6.06
CA VAL A 43 15.99 -2.90 -4.77
C VAL A 43 16.47 -4.34 -4.53
N SER A 44 15.65 -5.36 -4.83
CA SER A 44 16.06 -6.76 -4.67
C SER A 44 17.14 -7.18 -5.66
N GLY A 45 17.13 -6.61 -6.87
CA GLY A 45 18.16 -6.83 -7.89
C GLY A 45 19.48 -6.08 -7.64
N GLY A 46 19.58 -5.28 -6.57
CA GLY A 46 20.77 -4.47 -6.26
C GLY A 46 20.98 -3.25 -7.18
N ASN A 47 20.00 -2.92 -8.03
CA ASN A 47 20.02 -1.74 -8.89
C ASN A 47 19.64 -0.46 -8.14
N SER A 48 19.05 -0.59 -6.95
CA SER A 48 18.70 0.53 -6.07
C SER A 48 18.96 0.16 -4.61
N ILE A 49 19.28 1.15 -3.78
CA ILE A 49 19.43 0.96 -2.33
C ILE A 49 18.04 0.82 -1.67
N PRO A 50 17.96 0.29 -0.42
CA PRO A 50 16.71 0.28 0.32
C PRO A 50 15.99 1.62 0.24
N THR A 51 14.68 1.59 0.02
CA THR A 51 13.91 2.78 -0.32
C THR A 51 12.69 2.92 0.60
N ILE A 52 12.36 4.16 0.95
CA ILE A 52 11.10 4.57 1.55
C ILE A 52 10.42 5.48 0.54
N ARG A 53 9.16 5.20 0.20
CA ARG A 53 8.36 6.06 -0.68
C ARG A 53 7.08 6.48 0.03
N PHE A 54 6.78 7.76 0.01
CA PHE A 54 5.49 8.31 0.41
C PHE A 54 4.74 8.75 -0.84
N TRP A 55 3.47 8.37 -0.96
CA TRP A 55 2.72 8.57 -2.18
C TRP A 55 1.21 8.65 -1.98
N ARG A 56 0.48 9.15 -2.98
CA ARG A 56 -0.98 9.33 -2.93
C ARG A 56 -1.63 8.88 -4.23
N ASN A 57 -2.84 8.33 -4.11
CA ASN A 57 -3.71 7.97 -5.23
C ASN A 57 -4.91 8.91 -5.28
N GLY A 58 -5.49 9.05 -6.47
CA GLY A 58 -6.90 9.43 -6.60
C GLY A 58 -7.84 8.37 -5.99
N HIS A 59 -9.15 8.60 -6.10
CA HIS A 59 -10.15 7.60 -5.69
C HIS A 59 -9.89 6.29 -6.42
N SER A 60 -9.71 5.19 -5.67
CA SER A 60 -9.47 3.86 -6.25
C SER A 60 -9.77 2.75 -5.26
N ALA A 61 -10.36 1.67 -5.74
CA ALA A 61 -10.57 0.45 -4.97
C ALA A 61 -9.40 -0.51 -5.19
N ILE A 62 -8.59 -0.74 -4.15
CA ILE A 62 -7.40 -1.58 -4.23
C ILE A 62 -7.67 -2.92 -3.54
N ILE A 63 -7.66 -4.01 -4.31
CA ILE A 63 -7.89 -5.37 -3.81
C ILE A 63 -6.58 -6.13 -3.65
N GLY A 64 -6.53 -7.02 -2.65
CA GLY A 64 -5.39 -7.88 -2.41
C GLY A 64 -5.17 -8.89 -3.55
N ARG A 65 -3.92 -9.34 -3.69
CA ARG A 65 -3.49 -10.24 -4.77
C ARG A 65 -4.35 -11.51 -4.91
N SER A 66 -4.87 -12.05 -3.81
CA SER A 66 -5.63 -13.31 -3.76
C SER A 66 -7.15 -13.13 -3.61
N GLN A 67 -7.65 -11.90 -3.55
CA GLN A 67 -9.07 -11.64 -3.33
C GLN A 67 -9.92 -11.73 -4.60
N GLU A 68 -11.20 -12.06 -4.46
CA GLU A 68 -12.16 -12.07 -5.57
C GLU A 68 -12.83 -10.70 -5.66
N ALA A 69 -12.68 -10.00 -6.80
CA ALA A 69 -13.11 -8.61 -6.91
C ALA A 69 -14.63 -8.45 -6.71
N GLU A 70 -15.42 -9.38 -7.26
CA GLU A 70 -16.88 -9.42 -7.11
C GLU A 70 -17.36 -9.65 -5.67
N VAL A 71 -16.52 -10.27 -4.83
CA VAL A 71 -16.84 -10.50 -3.42
C VAL A 71 -16.52 -9.27 -2.57
N GLU A 72 -15.42 -8.60 -2.88
CA GLU A 72 -14.90 -7.51 -2.04
C GLU A 72 -15.42 -6.13 -2.41
N ILE A 73 -15.73 -5.92 -3.69
CA ILE A 73 -16.00 -4.59 -4.27
C ILE A 73 -17.42 -4.54 -4.82
N ASP A 74 -18.09 -3.41 -4.57
CA ASP A 74 -19.32 -3.06 -5.27
C ASP A 74 -18.96 -2.54 -6.68
N ILE A 75 -18.75 -3.48 -7.61
CA ILE A 75 -18.33 -3.18 -8.99
C ILE A 75 -19.31 -2.22 -9.69
N PRO A 76 -20.65 -2.37 -9.59
CA PRO A 76 -21.60 -1.41 -10.14
C PRO A 76 -21.37 0.02 -9.62
N ASN A 77 -21.26 0.22 -8.30
CA ASN A 77 -21.04 1.55 -7.73
C ASN A 77 -19.68 2.12 -8.12
N CYS A 78 -18.62 1.31 -8.10
CA CYS A 78 -17.30 1.75 -8.57
C CYS A 78 -17.34 2.19 -10.03
N ARG A 79 -18.04 1.45 -10.91
CA ARG A 79 -18.19 1.82 -12.32
C ARG A 79 -18.96 3.14 -12.48
N ALA A 80 -20.07 3.31 -11.75
CA ALA A 80 -20.90 4.51 -11.81
C ALA A 80 -20.16 5.77 -11.32
N ALA A 81 -19.28 5.61 -10.32
CA ALA A 81 -18.47 6.70 -9.76
C ALA A 81 -17.08 6.83 -10.40
N GLU A 82 -16.80 6.11 -11.49
CA GLU A 82 -15.51 6.10 -12.19
C GLU A 82 -14.31 5.75 -11.28
N ILE A 83 -14.53 4.93 -10.26
CA ILE A 83 -13.50 4.45 -9.34
C ILE A 83 -12.84 3.20 -9.93
N PRO A 84 -11.54 3.26 -10.31
CA PRO A 84 -10.84 2.10 -10.82
C PRO A 84 -10.66 1.03 -9.75
N VAL A 85 -10.85 -0.23 -10.14
CA VAL A 85 -10.60 -1.41 -9.29
C VAL A 85 -9.28 -2.03 -9.70
N ILE A 86 -8.29 -2.01 -8.80
CA ILE A 86 -6.93 -2.47 -9.09
C ILE A 86 -6.48 -3.54 -8.10
N ARG A 87 -5.94 -4.63 -8.63
CA ARG A 87 -5.32 -5.68 -7.84
C ARG A 87 -3.85 -5.39 -7.59
N ARG A 88 -3.46 -5.24 -6.33
CA ARG A 88 -2.06 -5.00 -5.94
C ARG A 88 -1.23 -6.30 -5.89
N PRO A 89 0.11 -6.23 -5.90
CA PRO A 89 0.97 -7.42 -5.84
C PRO A 89 1.06 -8.05 -4.43
N THR A 90 0.68 -7.32 -3.38
CA THR A 90 0.68 -7.79 -1.99
C THR A 90 -0.63 -8.51 -1.61
N GLY A 91 -0.57 -9.32 -0.54
CA GLY A 91 -1.76 -9.94 0.07
C GLY A 91 -2.60 -8.94 0.89
N GLY A 92 -3.52 -9.44 1.70
CA GLY A 92 -4.39 -8.64 2.58
C GLY A 92 -5.75 -8.30 1.97
N GLY A 93 -6.55 -7.51 2.70
CA GLY A 93 -7.92 -7.15 2.37
C GLY A 93 -8.06 -6.03 1.32
N ALA A 94 -9.28 -5.68 0.98
CA ALA A 94 -9.58 -4.58 0.08
C ALA A 94 -9.49 -3.25 0.83
N VAL A 95 -9.05 -2.19 0.15
CA VAL A 95 -8.93 -0.84 0.72
C VAL A 95 -9.38 0.19 -0.32
N LEU A 96 -10.09 1.21 0.13
CA LEU A 96 -10.37 2.39 -0.68
C LEU A 96 -9.23 3.38 -0.50
N HIS A 97 -8.52 3.69 -1.57
CA HIS A 97 -7.61 4.83 -1.61
C HIS A 97 -8.43 6.08 -1.94
N HIS A 98 -8.11 7.17 -1.25
CA HIS A 98 -8.74 8.47 -1.40
C HIS A 98 -7.64 9.54 -1.38
N PRO A 99 -7.82 10.69 -2.07
CA PRO A 99 -6.82 11.75 -2.05
C PRO A 99 -6.40 12.19 -0.64
N SER A 100 -7.31 12.14 0.34
CA SER A 100 -7.02 12.54 1.72
C SER A 100 -6.15 11.57 2.53
N SER A 101 -5.85 10.39 1.98
CA SER A 101 -5.00 9.37 2.61
C SER A 101 -3.53 9.54 2.19
N LEU A 102 -2.62 9.08 3.04
CA LEU A 102 -1.19 8.98 2.76
C LEU A 102 -0.81 7.51 2.62
N ASN A 103 -0.22 7.11 1.51
CA ASN A 103 0.40 5.80 1.38
C ASN A 103 1.90 5.89 1.66
N TYR A 104 2.45 4.81 2.22
CA TYR A 104 3.88 4.64 2.38
C TYR A 104 4.29 3.22 2.00
N SER A 105 5.50 3.08 1.48
CA SER A 105 6.07 1.79 1.08
C SER A 105 7.55 1.75 1.48
N ILE A 106 7.97 0.63 2.03
CA ILE A 106 9.34 0.34 2.46
C ILE A 106 9.82 -0.86 1.64
N TYR A 107 10.94 -0.68 0.95
CA TYR A 107 11.53 -1.62 0.00
C TYR A 107 12.88 -2.07 0.54
N LEU A 108 13.02 -3.35 0.88
CA LEU A 108 14.28 -3.95 1.29
C LEU A 108 14.69 -5.06 0.31
N PRO A 109 15.99 -5.30 0.11
CA PRO A 109 16.48 -6.27 -0.88
C PRO A 109 16.01 -7.69 -0.56
N GLU A 110 15.90 -8.02 0.72
CA GLU A 110 15.47 -9.33 1.19
C GLU A 110 14.41 -9.19 2.28
N ALA A 111 13.53 -10.20 2.37
CA ALA A 111 12.59 -10.31 3.47
C ALA A 111 13.25 -11.04 4.66
N PRO A 112 13.09 -10.55 5.90
CA PRO A 112 13.59 -11.25 7.07
C PRO A 112 12.99 -12.66 7.21
N LEU A 113 13.74 -13.57 7.82
CA LEU A 113 13.30 -14.94 8.14
C LEU A 113 12.35 -15.00 9.36
N THR A 114 11.39 -14.08 9.41
CA THR A 114 10.33 -13.98 10.40
C THR A 114 8.99 -14.35 9.78
N SER A 115 7.95 -14.59 10.59
CA SER A 115 6.59 -14.72 10.03
C SER A 115 6.12 -13.41 9.41
N VAL A 116 5.24 -13.48 8.41
CA VAL A 116 4.60 -12.31 7.79
C VAL A 116 3.95 -11.43 8.86
N GLU A 117 3.21 -12.02 9.80
CA GLU A 117 2.54 -11.25 10.85
C GLU A 117 3.51 -10.48 11.75
N LYS A 118 4.58 -11.16 12.21
CA LYS A 118 5.59 -10.52 13.07
C LYS A 118 6.27 -9.37 12.32
N GLU A 119 6.66 -9.60 11.07
CA GLU A 119 7.34 -8.57 10.27
C GLU A 119 6.43 -7.39 9.94
N SER A 120 5.14 -7.64 9.65
CA SER A 120 4.19 -6.55 9.46
C SER A 120 4.13 -5.66 10.70
N ILE A 121 4.14 -6.25 11.89
CA ILE A 121 4.14 -5.50 13.15
C ILE A 121 5.45 -4.71 13.29
N GLU A 122 6.62 -5.35 13.13
CA GLU A 122 7.93 -4.69 13.28
C GLU A 122 8.09 -3.52 12.30
N MET A 123 7.74 -3.70 11.02
CA MET A 123 7.85 -2.64 10.01
C MET A 123 6.86 -1.49 10.22
N THR A 124 5.76 -1.72 10.93
CA THR A 124 4.74 -0.69 11.22
C THR A 124 5.04 0.07 12.52
N LYS A 125 5.82 -0.48 13.46
CA LYS A 125 6.22 0.20 14.70
C LYS A 125 6.84 1.59 14.50
N PRO A 126 7.79 1.82 13.55
CA PRO A 126 8.33 3.17 13.36
C PRO A 126 7.26 4.16 12.85
N VAL A 127 6.28 3.70 12.07
CA VAL A 127 5.13 4.52 11.66
C VAL A 127 4.24 4.84 12.86
N SER A 128 3.95 3.85 13.68
CA SER A 128 3.24 4.00 14.97
C SER A 128 3.92 5.07 15.83
N SER A 129 5.25 5.00 15.97
CA SER A 129 6.01 5.96 16.76
C SER A 129 5.90 7.38 16.22
N ALA A 130 5.88 7.58 14.90
CA ALA A 130 5.68 8.91 14.31
C ALA A 130 4.26 9.43 14.55
N VAL A 131 3.24 8.57 14.44
CA VAL A 131 1.84 8.95 14.71
C VAL A 131 1.61 9.27 16.19
N SER A 132 2.29 8.56 17.11
CA SER A 132 2.17 8.84 18.54
C SER A 132 2.75 10.19 18.99
N GLU A 133 3.62 10.83 18.19
CA GLU A 133 4.09 12.21 18.46
C GLU A 133 2.93 13.23 18.44
N PHE A 134 1.80 12.90 17.82
CA PHE A 134 0.57 13.70 17.85
C PHE A 134 -0.29 13.49 19.11
N GLY A 135 0.23 12.81 20.13
CA GLY A 135 -0.46 12.56 21.39
C GLY A 135 -1.49 11.42 21.33
N LEU A 136 -1.35 10.52 20.35
CA LEU A 136 -2.23 9.36 20.18
C LEU A 136 -1.59 8.10 20.77
N ASP A 137 -2.36 7.37 21.58
CA ASP A 137 -1.98 6.03 22.05
C ASP A 137 -2.22 5.01 20.93
N THR A 138 -1.14 4.59 20.26
CA THR A 138 -1.22 3.76 19.07
C THR A 138 -0.90 2.30 19.37
N ARG A 139 -1.60 1.40 18.66
CA ARG A 139 -1.40 -0.04 18.73
C ARG A 139 -1.20 -0.60 17.33
N VAL A 140 -0.17 -1.43 17.19
CA VAL A 140 0.13 -2.11 15.92
C VAL A 140 -0.38 -3.54 15.95
N LEU A 141 -1.09 -3.93 14.90
CA LEU A 141 -1.42 -5.32 14.58
C LEU A 141 -0.85 -5.68 13.22
N SER A 142 -0.84 -6.97 12.88
CA SER A 142 -0.31 -7.46 11.59
C SER A 142 -1.04 -6.89 10.37
N ASN A 143 -2.28 -6.42 10.54
CA ASN A 143 -3.14 -5.86 9.51
C ASN A 143 -3.21 -4.32 9.53
N GLY A 144 -2.51 -3.63 10.43
CA GLY A 144 -2.48 -2.17 10.43
C GLY A 144 -2.24 -1.48 11.76
N LEU A 145 -2.53 -0.19 11.78
CA LEU A 145 -2.32 0.74 12.89
C LEU A 145 -3.67 1.19 13.46
N PHE A 146 -3.75 1.21 14.80
CA PHE A 146 -4.97 1.46 15.55
C PHE A 146 -4.76 2.52 16.63
N VAL A 147 -5.84 3.21 17.01
CA VAL A 147 -5.99 3.98 18.24
C VAL A 147 -7.19 3.42 18.99
N GLY A 148 -6.95 2.80 20.15
CA GLY A 148 -7.95 1.97 20.82
C GLY A 148 -8.41 0.79 19.93
N SER A 149 -9.71 0.75 19.62
CA SER A 149 -10.33 -0.22 18.69
C SER A 149 -10.45 0.30 17.25
N THR A 150 -10.11 1.56 17.00
CA THR A 150 -10.34 2.21 15.72
C THR A 150 -9.08 2.15 14.85
N LYS A 151 -9.24 1.64 13.64
CA LYS A 151 -8.17 1.53 12.65
C LYS A 151 -7.95 2.88 11.95
N ILE A 152 -6.70 3.31 11.91
CA ILE A 152 -6.28 4.54 11.25
C ILE A 152 -5.39 4.28 10.03
N GLY A 153 -4.97 3.03 9.86
CA GLY A 153 -4.28 2.60 8.66
C GLY A 153 -4.22 1.10 8.48
N GLY A 154 -4.16 0.65 7.23
CA GLY A 154 -3.98 -0.76 6.87
C GLY A 154 -2.57 -1.02 6.37
N THR A 155 -2.08 -2.25 6.54
CA THR A 155 -0.76 -2.68 6.06
C THR A 155 -0.82 -4.01 5.34
N ALA A 156 0.09 -4.20 4.40
CA ALA A 156 0.31 -5.47 3.73
C ALA A 156 1.78 -5.61 3.34
N GLN A 157 2.15 -6.81 2.90
CA GLN A 157 3.50 -7.04 2.39
C GLN A 157 3.54 -8.07 1.26
N SER A 158 4.62 -8.01 0.48
CA SER A 158 5.07 -9.04 -0.46
C SER A 158 6.53 -9.38 -0.16
N ARG A 159 6.89 -10.65 -0.38
CA ARG A 159 8.23 -11.21 -0.15
C ARG A 159 8.77 -11.98 -1.36
N ARG A 160 8.25 -11.69 -2.56
CA ARG A 160 8.56 -12.48 -3.77
C ARG A 160 9.92 -12.14 -4.36
N GLU A 161 10.19 -10.85 -4.53
CA GLU A 161 11.43 -10.34 -5.13
C GLU A 161 12.38 -9.89 -4.01
N GLY A 162 11.94 -8.91 -3.23
CA GLY A 162 12.47 -8.53 -1.93
C GLY A 162 11.33 -8.31 -0.94
N LEU A 163 11.57 -7.55 0.14
CA LEU A 163 10.48 -7.10 1.00
C LEU A 163 9.87 -5.81 0.44
N LEU A 164 8.59 -5.89 0.07
CA LEU A 164 7.71 -4.73 -0.05
C LEU A 164 6.79 -4.74 1.17
N HIS A 165 6.99 -3.83 2.12
CA HIS A 165 6.02 -3.54 3.17
C HIS A 165 5.37 -2.20 2.88
N HIS A 166 4.05 -2.14 2.85
CA HIS A 166 3.35 -0.88 2.58
C HIS A 166 2.11 -0.71 3.44
N GLY A 167 1.65 0.53 3.54
CA GLY A 167 0.41 0.84 4.22
C GLY A 167 -0.22 2.14 3.75
N THR A 168 -1.47 2.30 4.16
CA THR A 168 -2.28 3.49 3.94
C THR A 168 -2.63 4.06 5.31
N LEU A 169 -2.40 5.35 5.52
CA LEU A 169 -2.86 6.11 6.68
C LEU A 169 -4.01 7.02 6.26
N LEU A 170 -5.10 6.96 7.01
CA LEU A 170 -6.22 7.89 6.89
C LEU A 170 -5.84 9.18 7.61
N VAL A 171 -5.32 10.16 6.87
CA VAL A 171 -4.80 11.39 7.49
C VAL A 171 -5.91 12.41 7.65
N HIS A 172 -6.67 12.69 6.59
CA HIS A 172 -7.69 13.75 6.60
C HIS A 172 -9.07 13.26 6.16
N GLY A 173 -10.10 13.99 6.60
CA GLY A 173 -11.44 13.96 6.04
C GLY A 173 -12.26 12.73 6.42
N ASP A 174 -13.53 12.95 6.73
CA ASP A 174 -14.49 11.88 7.02
C ASP A 174 -15.16 11.33 5.76
N ASP A 175 -14.95 11.96 4.60
CA ASP A 175 -15.60 11.60 3.34
C ASP A 175 -15.21 10.18 2.90
N ILE A 176 -13.92 9.84 2.97
CA ILE A 176 -13.47 8.46 2.71
C ILE A 176 -14.19 7.44 3.58
N ILE A 177 -14.43 7.75 4.85
CA ILE A 177 -15.07 6.83 5.80
C ILE A 177 -16.52 6.59 5.40
N LYS A 178 -17.23 7.64 4.98
CA LYS A 178 -18.61 7.55 4.49
C LYS A 178 -18.68 6.80 3.16
N GLU A 179 -17.71 7.03 2.27
CA GLU A 179 -17.64 6.42 0.95
C GLU A 179 -17.26 4.93 0.98
N MET A 180 -16.49 4.48 1.98
CA MET A 180 -16.04 3.08 2.07
C MET A 180 -17.20 2.08 1.95
N ALA A 181 -18.34 2.33 2.59
CA ALA A 181 -19.51 1.45 2.52
C ALA A 181 -20.17 1.42 1.14
N SER A 182 -19.99 2.45 0.32
CA SER A 182 -20.53 2.51 -1.04
C SER A 182 -19.75 1.66 -2.04
N PHE A 183 -18.45 1.41 -1.77
CA PHE A 183 -17.53 0.77 -2.72
C PHE A 183 -16.97 -0.56 -2.23
N LEU A 184 -16.87 -0.77 -0.92
CA LEU A 184 -16.39 -2.01 -0.32
C LEU A 184 -17.59 -2.81 0.22
N ARG A 185 -17.78 -4.02 -0.29
CA ARG A 185 -18.84 -4.93 0.17
C ARG A 185 -18.66 -5.34 1.62
N ALA A 186 -17.44 -5.30 2.15
CA ALA A 186 -17.18 -5.56 3.57
C ALA A 186 -17.93 -4.63 4.53
N GLY A 187 -18.45 -3.49 4.06
CA GLY A 187 -19.33 -2.61 4.82
C GLY A 187 -20.82 -2.98 4.76
N HIS A 188 -21.22 -4.03 4.04
CA HIS A 188 -22.61 -4.46 3.89
C HIS A 188 -22.94 -5.62 4.83
N ASP A 189 -24.16 -5.65 5.37
CA ASP A 189 -24.58 -6.63 6.39
C ASP A 189 -24.49 -8.09 5.94
N ASN A 190 -24.63 -8.35 4.63
CA ASN A 190 -24.58 -9.70 4.04
C ASN A 190 -23.16 -10.18 3.68
N TYR A 191 -22.11 -9.39 3.94
CA TYR A 191 -20.75 -9.75 3.54
C TYR A 191 -20.27 -11.06 4.17
N GLY A 192 -20.67 -11.34 5.42
CA GLY A 192 -20.29 -12.56 6.14
C GLY A 192 -20.81 -13.86 5.51
N GLU A 193 -21.77 -13.77 4.59
CA GLU A 193 -22.35 -14.91 3.88
C GLU A 193 -21.58 -15.26 2.60
N ALA A 194 -20.66 -14.40 2.15
CA ALA A 194 -19.90 -14.61 0.92
C ALA A 194 -18.84 -15.72 1.08
N VAL A 195 -18.96 -16.78 0.28
CA VAL A 195 -17.95 -17.84 0.22
C VAL A 195 -16.77 -17.38 -0.64
N THR A 196 -15.65 -17.03 -0.01
CA THR A 196 -14.41 -16.64 -0.69
C THR A 196 -13.18 -17.29 -0.06
N ARG A 197 -12.10 -17.44 -0.82
CA ARG A 197 -10.82 -17.96 -0.30
C ARG A 197 -10.14 -17.01 0.68
N VAL A 198 -10.29 -15.71 0.45
CA VAL A 198 -9.65 -14.66 1.25
C VAL A 198 -10.63 -13.51 1.40
N SER A 199 -11.23 -13.42 2.58
CA SER A 199 -12.12 -12.32 2.96
C SER A 199 -11.38 -11.17 3.63
N SER A 200 -11.89 -9.96 3.45
CA SER A 200 -11.59 -8.81 4.29
C SER A 200 -12.17 -8.99 5.70
N LYS A 201 -11.51 -8.38 6.69
CA LYS A 201 -12.03 -8.26 8.05
C LYS A 201 -12.22 -6.77 8.33
N PRO A 202 -13.46 -6.24 8.29
CA PRO A 202 -13.69 -4.83 8.53
C PRO A 202 -13.42 -4.49 10.00
N ASP A 203 -12.70 -3.40 10.21
CA ASP A 203 -12.47 -2.77 11.52
C ASP A 203 -13.16 -1.40 11.50
N PRO A 204 -13.68 -0.88 12.63
CA PRO A 204 -14.10 0.53 12.70
C PRO A 204 -12.94 1.45 12.32
N VAL A 205 -13.19 2.47 11.49
CA VAL A 205 -12.13 3.35 10.97
C VAL A 205 -12.30 4.81 11.44
N SER A 206 -11.18 5.53 11.53
CA SER A 206 -11.12 6.99 11.71
C SER A 206 -9.89 7.56 11.01
N ASN A 207 -9.85 8.88 10.82
CA ASN A 207 -8.67 9.59 10.35
C ASN A 207 -7.93 10.30 11.49
N LEU A 208 -6.69 10.72 11.22
CA LEU A 208 -5.84 11.40 12.19
C LEU A 208 -6.38 12.79 12.58
N ASP A 209 -6.86 13.59 11.63
CA ASP A 209 -7.41 14.94 11.92
C ASP A 209 -8.53 14.87 13.00
N SER A 210 -9.45 13.93 12.85
CA SER A 210 -10.57 13.72 13.78
C SER A 210 -10.10 13.28 15.17
N LEU A 211 -9.07 12.41 15.24
CA LEU A 211 -8.56 11.89 16.52
C LEU A 211 -7.74 12.91 17.29
N VAL A 212 -6.92 13.71 16.61
CA VAL A 212 -6.12 14.78 17.24
C VAL A 212 -6.92 16.06 17.48
N LYS A 213 -8.18 16.10 17.03
CA LYS A 213 -9.08 17.26 17.10
C LYS A 213 -8.44 18.51 16.48
N GLY A 214 -7.77 18.34 15.35
CA GLY A 214 -6.98 19.38 14.71
C GLY A 214 -6.47 18.94 13.35
N ARG A 215 -5.76 19.83 12.65
CA ARG A 215 -5.21 19.51 11.33
C ARG A 215 -3.80 18.95 11.46
N VAL A 216 -3.61 17.69 11.08
CA VAL A 216 -2.28 17.12 10.91
C VAL A 216 -1.63 17.75 9.68
N ARG A 217 -0.35 18.11 9.77
CA ARG A 217 0.41 18.58 8.60
C ARG A 217 1.12 17.38 7.96
N THR A 218 0.65 16.95 6.80
CA THR A 218 1.24 15.81 6.07
C THR A 218 2.76 15.93 5.89
N PRO A 219 3.35 17.10 5.59
CA PRO A 219 4.81 17.22 5.47
C PRO A 219 5.56 16.86 6.76
N GLU A 220 5.01 17.22 7.93
CA GLU A 220 5.62 16.90 9.23
C GLU A 220 5.50 15.41 9.54
N LEU A 221 4.31 14.83 9.30
CA LEU A 221 4.09 13.40 9.43
C LEU A 221 5.08 12.61 8.56
N VAL A 222 5.26 13.01 7.29
CA VAL A 222 6.23 12.39 6.37
C VAL A 222 7.66 12.55 6.87
N GLN A 223 8.03 13.71 7.41
CA GLN A 223 9.36 13.94 7.98
C GLN A 223 9.62 13.04 9.20
N ASP A 224 8.65 12.92 10.10
CA ASP A 224 8.77 12.09 11.29
C ASP A 224 8.79 10.60 10.96
N MET A 225 7.90 10.15 10.07
CA MET A 225 7.93 8.79 9.54
C MET A 225 9.28 8.48 8.89
N THR A 226 9.83 9.41 8.09
CA THR A 226 11.15 9.24 7.47
C THR A 226 12.23 8.98 8.51
N ARG A 227 12.29 9.81 9.57
CA ARG A 227 13.29 9.64 10.64
C ARG A 227 13.11 8.31 11.37
N LYS A 228 11.90 8.02 11.85
CA LYS A 228 11.64 6.81 12.66
C LYS A 228 11.85 5.53 11.85
N ILE A 229 11.45 5.49 10.58
CA ILE A 229 11.68 4.33 9.70
C ILE A 229 13.17 4.16 9.42
N ALA A 230 13.88 5.24 9.06
CA ALA A 230 15.31 5.17 8.77
C ALA A 230 16.12 4.73 10.01
N ASP A 231 15.80 5.27 11.19
CA ASP A 231 16.40 4.88 12.47
C ASP A 231 16.15 3.40 12.78
N ALA A 232 14.91 2.91 12.59
CA ALA A 232 14.56 1.50 12.79
C ALA A 232 15.29 0.56 11.81
N LEU A 233 15.60 1.04 10.60
CA LEU A 233 16.41 0.33 9.61
C LEU A 233 17.92 0.43 9.88
N GLY A 234 18.35 1.25 10.85
CA GLY A 234 19.76 1.53 11.11
C GLY A 234 20.46 2.25 9.95
N ARG A 235 19.70 3.04 9.17
CA ARG A 235 20.16 3.66 7.91
C ARG A 235 20.00 5.17 7.94
N ARG A 236 20.91 5.89 7.29
CA ARG A 236 20.76 7.33 7.08
C ARG A 236 19.80 7.61 5.92
N PRO A 237 18.76 8.43 6.11
CA PRO A 237 17.89 8.83 5.02
C PRO A 237 18.63 9.76 4.06
N VAL A 238 18.49 9.50 2.76
CA VAL A 238 18.94 10.38 1.69
C VAL A 238 17.80 10.64 0.73
N GLU A 239 17.59 11.90 0.36
CA GLU A 239 16.53 12.26 -0.58
C GLU A 239 16.87 11.70 -1.98
N GLY A 240 15.84 11.24 -2.68
CA GLY A 240 15.96 10.73 -4.03
C GLY A 240 14.67 10.87 -4.81
N HIS A 241 14.71 10.42 -6.06
CA HIS A 241 13.60 10.40 -6.99
C HIS A 241 13.43 8.98 -7.55
N ILE A 242 12.28 8.75 -8.17
CA ILE A 242 12.03 7.57 -9.00
C ILE A 242 12.95 7.67 -10.22
N THR A 243 13.76 6.66 -10.50
CA THR A 243 14.70 6.69 -11.62
C THR A 243 13.97 6.49 -12.96
N THR A 244 14.65 6.79 -14.06
CA THR A 244 14.11 6.57 -15.41
C THR A 244 13.75 5.10 -15.63
N GLU A 245 14.61 4.19 -15.19
CA GLU A 245 14.42 2.74 -15.32
C GLU A 245 13.21 2.26 -14.50
N GLU A 246 13.06 2.77 -13.27
CA GLU A 246 11.88 2.48 -12.43
C GLU A 246 10.59 3.00 -13.08
N TRP A 247 10.63 4.19 -13.70
CA TRP A 247 9.51 4.74 -14.47
C TRP A 247 9.16 3.91 -15.69
N GLU A 248 10.14 3.43 -16.44
CA GLU A 248 9.94 2.62 -17.64
C GLU A 248 9.29 1.27 -17.29
N VAL A 249 9.83 0.59 -16.27
CA VAL A 249 9.27 -0.68 -15.76
C VAL A 249 7.85 -0.46 -15.23
N ALA A 250 7.65 0.56 -14.39
CA ALA A 250 6.33 0.87 -13.85
C ALA A 250 5.31 1.22 -14.94
N SER A 251 5.72 1.96 -15.97
CA SER A 251 4.86 2.31 -17.11
C SER A 251 4.46 1.09 -17.92
N TYR A 252 5.39 0.16 -18.13
CA TYR A 252 5.09 -1.12 -18.74
C TYR A 252 4.11 -1.94 -17.89
N LEU A 253 4.37 -2.09 -16.58
CA LEU A 253 3.51 -2.83 -15.65
C LEU A 253 2.12 -2.21 -15.54
N ALA A 254 2.01 -0.88 -15.49
CA ALA A 254 0.75 -0.16 -15.48
C ALA A 254 -0.10 -0.56 -16.70
N ARG A 255 0.44 -0.40 -17.91
CA ARG A 255 -0.27 -0.71 -19.16
C ARG A 255 -0.57 -2.21 -19.32
N ALA A 256 0.41 -3.06 -19.10
CA ALA A 256 0.32 -4.49 -19.41
C ALA A 256 -0.43 -5.30 -18.35
N LYS A 257 -0.45 -4.82 -17.10
CA LYS A 257 -0.94 -5.59 -15.94
C LYS A 257 -1.94 -4.80 -15.11
N TYR A 258 -1.57 -3.66 -14.53
CA TYR A 258 -2.43 -3.00 -13.52
C TYR A 258 -3.64 -2.26 -14.10
N SER A 259 -3.61 -1.90 -15.38
CA SER A 259 -4.78 -1.44 -16.14
C SER A 259 -5.56 -2.58 -16.81
N SER A 260 -5.09 -3.83 -16.74
CA SER A 260 -5.69 -4.97 -17.44
C SER A 260 -6.82 -5.62 -16.62
N PRO A 261 -8.03 -5.76 -17.18
CA PRO A 261 -9.10 -6.52 -16.54
C PRO A 261 -8.72 -7.98 -16.27
N ALA A 262 -7.91 -8.58 -17.16
CA ALA A 262 -7.45 -9.96 -17.02
C ALA A 262 -6.61 -10.17 -15.75
N TRP A 263 -5.97 -9.12 -15.23
CA TRP A 263 -5.27 -9.15 -13.94
C TRP A 263 -6.20 -8.78 -12.78
N ASN A 264 -6.92 -7.66 -12.90
CA ASN A 264 -7.75 -7.12 -11.81
C ASN A 264 -8.91 -8.07 -11.45
N PHE A 265 -9.51 -8.73 -12.43
CA PHE A 265 -10.68 -9.62 -12.28
C PHE A 265 -10.37 -11.11 -12.49
N ARG A 266 -9.08 -11.50 -12.41
CA ARG A 266 -8.60 -12.86 -12.72
C ARG A 266 -9.24 -14.02 -11.93
N PHE A 267 -9.97 -13.74 -10.87
CA PHE A 267 -10.65 -14.74 -10.04
C PHE A 267 -12.17 -14.65 -10.11
N ASN A 268 -12.72 -13.78 -10.95
CA ASN A 268 -14.15 -13.76 -11.22
C ASN A 268 -14.50 -15.08 -11.94
N GLY A 269 -15.27 -15.95 -11.27
CA GLY A 269 -15.86 -17.13 -11.91
C GLY A 269 -15.19 -18.50 -11.67
N LYS A 270 -15.12 -18.98 -10.43
CA LYS A 270 -15.41 -20.42 -10.18
C LYS A 270 -16.91 -20.74 -10.10
N THR A 271 -17.77 -19.76 -10.36
CA THR A 271 -19.21 -19.90 -10.51
C THR A 271 -19.72 -19.10 -11.71
N CYS A 272 -19.10 -19.26 -12.88
CA CYS A 272 -19.73 -18.93 -14.16
C CYS A 272 -19.75 -20.18 -15.04
N LYS A 273 -20.67 -21.10 -14.71
CA LYS A 273 -20.97 -22.31 -15.50
C LYS A 273 -22.47 -22.48 -15.75
N ARG A 274 -23.27 -21.40 -15.75
CA ARG A 274 -24.72 -21.49 -16.00
C ARG A 274 -25.30 -20.59 -17.10
N GLU A 275 -24.49 -19.81 -17.81
CA GLU A 275 -25.01 -18.94 -18.89
C GLU A 275 -24.50 -19.29 -20.30
N LEU A 276 -23.91 -20.47 -20.50
CA LEU A 276 -23.53 -20.96 -21.84
C LEU A 276 -24.34 -22.18 -22.33
N GLU A 277 -25.38 -22.61 -21.60
CA GLU A 277 -26.21 -23.76 -22.02
C GLU A 277 -27.69 -23.42 -22.32
N THR A 278 -28.12 -22.17 -22.21
CA THR A 278 -29.45 -21.74 -22.72
C THR A 278 -29.30 -21.03 -24.06
N GLY A 279 -28.70 -21.74 -25.02
CA GLY A 279 -28.58 -21.33 -26.41
C GLY A 279 -28.98 -22.45 -27.36
N ASN A 280 -29.93 -23.30 -26.96
CA ASN A 280 -30.58 -24.27 -27.84
C ASN A 280 -32.08 -24.27 -27.56
N GLY A 281 -32.82 -23.54 -28.39
CA GLY A 281 -34.24 -23.31 -28.17
C GLY A 281 -34.95 -22.62 -29.32
N GLY A 282 -34.77 -23.13 -30.54
CA GLY A 282 -35.81 -23.18 -31.57
C GLY A 282 -36.14 -21.92 -32.37
N THR A 283 -36.18 -22.08 -33.69
CA THR A 283 -37.36 -21.73 -34.50
C THR A 283 -37.34 -22.53 -35.79
N THR A 284 -38.38 -23.37 -35.93
CA THR A 284 -39.12 -23.79 -37.14
C THR A 284 -38.36 -24.17 -38.40
#